data_AF-A0A2P4XCW5-F1
#
_entry.id   AF-A0A2P4XCW5-F1
#
_cell.length_a   1.000
_cell.length_b   1.000
_cell.length_c   1.000
_cell.angle_alpha   90.00
_cell.angle_beta   90.00
_cell.angle_gamma   90.00
#
_symmetry.space_group_name_H-M   'P 1'
#
loop_
_entity.id
_entity.type
_entity.pdbx_description
1 polymer ?
#
loop_
_entity_poly.entity_id
_entity_poly.type
_entity_poly.pdbx_seq_one_letter_code
_entity_poly.pdbx_strand_id
1 'polypeptide(L)'
;MSTSEQHYDLVVDGDVAQALDMCRRLLRTDSSLQRLETARLVLERLRSGVDDSSDDVNALLRLLGNYVTPTRELTEEILALLLFCEHRVLLIHHLPKLTYQSKECVQLVVEAYLELLATDRSLLVPVLGSLAEMPLDNSEKNTVVETTQSLLDAAVEEDIPAVVQSLLSMVTKSSAPKALARLRTECNRIQSGTLSLTMEVIGRYATAGSVPLTALLRLIRHVDPLTTFDIVLLTFVMGKSAENELAVKTTTSIAQSGRLHNRMMRDAAEMLVKQEWGFLLPSFVRFCSCLLAVCFRASTQSALALGLITSSVDSLIVLIENRSSVQEEALILLLTIASQPKKLLLLGNVDSVQRTRSTLCWNVAEVIALRTCKEECWGIGILISLIP
;
A
#
# COMPACT_ATOMS: atom_id res chain seq x y z
N MET A 1 42.74 -22.28 -35.12
CA MET A 1 41.76 -21.72 -34.19
C MET A 1 40.68 -22.77 -34.01
N SER A 2 40.50 -23.24 -32.79
CA SER A 2 39.40 -24.16 -32.49
C SER A 2 38.06 -23.45 -32.68
N THR A 3 36.99 -24.19 -32.99
CA THR A 3 35.64 -23.61 -33.13
C THR A 3 35.19 -22.88 -31.86
N SER A 4 35.70 -23.29 -30.69
CA SER A 4 35.44 -22.64 -29.40
C SER A 4 36.11 -21.27 -29.27
N GLU A 5 37.36 -21.11 -29.73
CA GLU A 5 38.05 -19.80 -29.76
C GLU A 5 37.34 -18.81 -30.70
N GLN A 6 36.86 -19.28 -31.86
CA GLN A 6 36.12 -18.44 -32.78
C GLN A 6 34.77 -17.98 -32.22
N HIS A 7 34.08 -18.83 -31.44
CA HIS A 7 32.85 -18.43 -30.75
C HIS A 7 33.13 -17.44 -29.61
N TYR A 8 34.25 -17.59 -28.91
CA TYR A 8 34.67 -16.65 -27.86
C TYR A 8 34.92 -15.26 -28.45
N ASP A 9 35.77 -15.16 -29.46
CA ASP A 9 36.13 -13.86 -30.09
C ASP A 9 34.89 -13.15 -30.66
N LEU A 10 33.93 -13.89 -31.24
CA LEU A 10 32.73 -13.31 -31.85
C LEU A 10 31.67 -12.89 -30.83
N VAL A 11 31.53 -13.60 -29.71
CA VAL A 11 30.51 -13.32 -28.70
C VAL A 11 31.01 -12.35 -27.65
N VAL A 12 32.25 -12.48 -27.18
CA VAL A 12 32.80 -11.64 -26.11
C VAL A 12 33.34 -10.32 -26.66
N ASP A 13 34.12 -10.37 -27.75
CA ASP A 13 34.81 -9.18 -28.30
C ASP A 13 34.16 -8.63 -29.58
N GLY A 14 33.21 -9.37 -30.15
CA GLY A 14 32.54 -8.99 -31.40
C GLY A 14 31.45 -7.93 -31.25
N ASP A 15 30.89 -7.52 -32.39
CA ASP A 15 29.72 -6.63 -32.46
C ASP A 15 28.47 -7.31 -31.89
N VAL A 16 27.64 -6.56 -31.17
CA VAL A 16 26.45 -7.08 -30.46
C VAL A 16 25.49 -7.75 -31.44
N ALA A 17 25.27 -7.19 -32.63
CA ALA A 17 24.35 -7.78 -33.60
C ALA A 17 24.82 -9.18 -34.03
N GLN A 18 26.14 -9.38 -34.14
CA GLN A 18 26.75 -10.66 -34.46
C GLN A 18 26.69 -11.62 -33.27
N ALA A 19 26.97 -11.12 -32.05
CA ALA A 19 26.86 -11.89 -30.83
C ALA A 19 25.42 -12.39 -30.59
N LEU A 20 24.41 -11.55 -30.80
CA LEU A 20 22.99 -11.90 -30.67
C LEU A 20 22.56 -12.96 -31.69
N ASP A 21 22.93 -12.81 -32.95
CA ASP A 21 22.58 -13.78 -33.99
C ASP A 21 23.29 -15.12 -33.76
N MET A 22 24.55 -15.09 -33.32
CA MET A 22 25.30 -16.30 -32.95
C MET A 22 24.66 -16.99 -31.73
N CYS A 23 24.38 -16.25 -30.66
CA CYS A 23 23.72 -16.79 -29.47
C CYS A 23 22.35 -17.39 -29.79
N ARG A 24 21.55 -16.75 -30.65
CA ARG A 24 20.26 -17.30 -31.11
C ARG A 24 20.43 -18.64 -31.82
N ARG A 25 21.45 -18.78 -32.67
CA ARG A 25 21.73 -20.03 -33.39
C ARG A 25 22.20 -21.12 -32.44
N LEU A 26 23.13 -20.82 -31.55
CA LEU A 26 23.72 -21.78 -30.62
C LEU A 26 22.73 -22.22 -29.53
N LEU A 27 21.93 -21.31 -28.99
CA LEU A 27 20.96 -21.61 -27.93
C LEU A 27 19.74 -22.42 -28.41
N ARG A 28 19.43 -22.40 -29.71
CA ARG A 28 18.34 -23.20 -30.31
C ARG A 28 18.70 -24.66 -30.55
N THR A 29 19.96 -25.05 -30.37
CA THR A 29 20.39 -26.45 -30.50
C THR A 29 19.83 -27.30 -29.36
N ASP A 30 19.65 -28.62 -29.58
CA ASP A 30 19.11 -29.53 -28.55
C ASP A 30 20.14 -29.93 -27.47
N SER A 31 21.40 -29.53 -27.61
CA SER A 31 22.49 -29.87 -26.68
C SER A 31 22.47 -28.96 -25.45
N SER A 32 22.21 -29.53 -24.26
CA SER A 32 22.25 -28.80 -22.99
C SER A 32 23.64 -28.24 -22.66
N LEU A 33 24.70 -28.97 -23.02
CA LEU A 33 26.09 -28.57 -22.78
C LEU A 33 26.46 -27.34 -23.62
N GLN A 34 26.05 -27.31 -24.89
CA GLN A 34 26.29 -26.17 -25.78
C GLN A 34 25.53 -24.92 -25.33
N ARG A 35 24.31 -25.08 -24.81
CA ARG A 35 23.53 -23.97 -24.24
C ARG A 35 24.21 -23.38 -23.01
N LEU A 36 24.77 -24.23 -22.14
CA LEU A 36 25.51 -23.79 -20.95
C LEU A 36 26.81 -23.06 -21.32
N GLU A 37 27.58 -23.58 -22.28
CA GLU A 37 28.79 -22.91 -22.78
C GLU A 37 28.46 -21.55 -23.39
N THR A 38 27.40 -21.47 -24.20
CA THR A 38 26.94 -20.20 -24.79
C THR A 38 26.49 -19.22 -23.71
N ALA A 39 25.82 -19.70 -22.66
CA ALA A 39 25.44 -18.86 -21.52
C ALA A 39 26.67 -18.25 -20.84
N ARG A 40 27.71 -19.05 -20.60
CA ARG A 40 28.97 -18.57 -20.02
C ARG A 40 29.66 -17.51 -20.88
N LEU A 41 29.64 -17.67 -22.21
CA LEU A 41 30.19 -16.65 -23.12
C LEU A 41 29.43 -15.32 -23.01
N VAL A 42 28.10 -15.37 -22.89
CA VAL A 42 27.29 -14.16 -22.67
C VAL A 42 27.60 -13.53 -21.32
N LEU A 43 27.75 -14.32 -20.25
CA LEU A 43 28.14 -13.80 -18.93
C LEU A 43 29.54 -13.19 -18.94
N GLU A 44 30.48 -13.76 -19.70
CA GLU A 44 31.82 -13.22 -19.85
C GLU A 44 31.82 -11.88 -20.62
N ARG A 45 30.98 -11.73 -21.65
CA ARG A 45 30.75 -10.44 -22.32
C ARG A 45 30.20 -9.38 -21.35
N LEU A 46 29.25 -9.77 -20.49
CA LEU A 46 28.70 -8.85 -19.48
C LEU A 46 29.73 -8.50 -18.40
N ARG A 47 30.72 -9.38 -18.15
CA ARG A 47 31.83 -9.16 -17.24
C ARG A 47 32.90 -8.25 -17.84
N SER A 48 33.18 -8.37 -19.13
CA SER A 48 34.21 -7.58 -19.82
C SER A 48 33.83 -6.11 -19.97
N GLY A 49 32.54 -5.76 -19.75
CA GLY A 49 32.10 -4.37 -19.71
C GLY A 49 32.21 -3.69 -21.07
N VAL A 50 31.95 -4.43 -22.15
CA VAL A 50 31.80 -3.83 -23.49
C VAL A 50 30.69 -2.77 -23.42
N ASP A 51 30.87 -1.64 -24.11
CA ASP A 51 29.91 -0.52 -24.23
C ASP A 51 28.65 -0.93 -25.03
N ASP A 52 27.99 -2.00 -24.59
CA ASP A 52 26.72 -2.46 -25.11
C ASP A 52 25.60 -1.55 -24.58
N SER A 53 24.61 -1.24 -25.42
CA SER A 53 23.46 -0.49 -24.94
C SER A 53 22.61 -1.31 -23.97
N SER A 54 21.83 -0.64 -23.11
CA SER A 54 20.88 -1.31 -22.21
C SER A 54 19.90 -2.23 -22.96
N ASP A 55 19.52 -1.89 -24.20
CA ASP A 55 18.62 -2.70 -25.02
C ASP A 55 19.28 -3.98 -25.53
N ASP A 56 20.57 -3.89 -25.86
CA ASP A 56 21.39 -5.00 -26.33
C ASP A 56 21.62 -6.05 -25.22
N VAL A 57 22.01 -5.58 -24.03
CA VAL A 57 22.15 -6.41 -22.83
C VAL A 57 20.82 -7.08 -22.48
N ASN A 58 19.72 -6.33 -22.54
CA ASN A 58 18.38 -6.88 -22.32
C ASN A 58 18.01 -7.95 -23.36
N ALA A 59 18.37 -7.79 -24.62
CA ALA A 59 18.15 -8.80 -25.65
C ALA A 59 18.95 -10.09 -25.39
N LEU A 60 20.22 -9.97 -24.97
CA LEU A 60 21.06 -11.11 -24.61
C LEU A 60 20.50 -11.87 -23.39
N LEU A 61 20.13 -11.16 -22.32
CA LEU A 61 19.56 -11.77 -21.12
C LEU A 61 18.21 -12.46 -21.39
N ARG A 62 17.38 -11.89 -22.27
CA ARG A 62 16.13 -12.54 -22.72
C ARG A 62 16.39 -13.85 -23.45
N LEU A 63 17.46 -13.95 -24.24
CA LEU A 63 17.82 -15.20 -24.92
C LEU A 63 18.21 -16.27 -23.90
N LEU A 64 18.98 -15.91 -22.87
CA LEU A 64 19.32 -16.85 -21.79
C LEU A 64 18.07 -17.36 -21.08
N GLY A 65 17.17 -16.45 -20.69
CA GLY A 65 15.93 -16.81 -19.98
C GLY A 65 14.98 -17.71 -20.78
N ASN A 66 15.06 -17.69 -22.11
CA ASN A 66 14.18 -18.50 -22.97
C ASN A 66 14.71 -19.91 -23.25
N TYR A 67 16.03 -20.10 -23.24
CA TYR A 67 16.66 -21.32 -23.78
C TYR A 67 17.51 -22.08 -22.76
N VAL A 68 18.01 -21.42 -21.72
CA VAL A 68 18.93 -22.01 -20.75
C VAL A 68 18.18 -22.53 -19.53
N THR A 69 18.47 -23.77 -19.13
CA THR A 69 17.96 -24.35 -17.89
C THR A 69 18.80 -23.86 -16.70
N PRO A 70 18.20 -23.49 -15.56
CA PRO A 70 18.94 -23.07 -14.39
C PRO A 70 19.84 -24.19 -13.87
N THR A 71 21.11 -23.84 -13.64
CA THR A 71 22.08 -24.68 -12.95
C THR A 71 22.66 -23.89 -11.79
N ARG A 72 23.16 -24.59 -10.78
CA ARG A 72 23.77 -23.96 -9.61
C ARG A 72 24.96 -23.09 -10.02
N GLU A 73 25.86 -23.64 -10.84
CA GLU A 73 27.07 -22.95 -11.27
C GLU A 73 26.74 -21.67 -12.04
N LEU A 74 25.80 -21.74 -12.98
CA LEU A 74 25.39 -20.56 -13.75
C LEU A 74 24.73 -19.50 -12.87
N THR A 75 23.96 -19.92 -11.88
CA THR A 75 23.30 -18.99 -10.95
C THR A 75 24.34 -18.25 -10.10
N GLU A 76 25.33 -18.96 -9.56
CA GLU A 76 26.45 -18.36 -8.82
C GLU A 76 27.27 -17.40 -9.70
N GLU A 77 27.53 -17.76 -10.96
CA GLU A 77 28.20 -16.88 -11.91
C GLU A 77 27.41 -15.58 -12.18
N ILE A 78 26.07 -15.67 -12.37
CA ILE A 78 25.21 -14.48 -12.56
C ILE A 78 25.17 -13.62 -11.30
N LEU A 79 25.06 -14.24 -10.12
CA LEU A 79 25.04 -13.53 -8.85
C LEU A 79 26.36 -12.79 -8.59
N ALA A 80 27.49 -13.39 -8.96
CA ALA A 80 28.79 -12.72 -8.89
C ALA A 80 28.86 -11.47 -9.79
N LEU A 81 28.17 -11.46 -10.94
CA LEU A 81 28.10 -10.28 -11.80
C LEU A 81 27.35 -9.12 -11.15
N LEU A 82 26.41 -9.35 -10.23
CA LEU A 82 25.67 -8.27 -9.57
C LEU A 82 26.58 -7.33 -8.77
N LEU A 83 27.76 -7.80 -8.34
CA LEU A 83 28.73 -7.00 -7.58
C LEU A 83 29.49 -6.00 -8.46
N PHE A 84 29.67 -6.31 -9.75
CA PHE A 84 30.62 -5.59 -10.62
C PHE A 84 29.99 -5.05 -11.91
N CYS A 85 28.89 -5.62 -12.39
CA CYS A 85 28.23 -5.21 -13.63
C CYS A 85 27.66 -3.79 -13.50
N GLU A 86 27.66 -3.02 -14.60
CA GLU A 86 27.02 -1.70 -14.66
C GLU A 86 25.50 -1.81 -14.80
N HIS A 87 25.01 -2.84 -15.49
CA HIS A 87 23.59 -3.09 -15.75
C HIS A 87 22.89 -3.97 -14.69
N ARG A 88 23.22 -3.77 -13.40
CA ARG A 88 22.73 -4.61 -12.28
C ARG A 88 21.20 -4.71 -12.24
N VAL A 89 20.51 -3.60 -12.50
CA VAL A 89 19.04 -3.54 -12.51
C VAL A 89 18.46 -4.47 -13.57
N LEU A 90 19.02 -4.51 -14.78
CA LEU A 90 18.56 -5.41 -15.85
C LEU A 90 18.79 -6.87 -15.48
N LEU A 91 19.93 -7.21 -14.87
CA LEU A 91 20.21 -8.56 -14.38
C LEU A 91 19.16 -9.00 -13.34
N ILE A 92 18.87 -8.14 -12.37
CA ILE A 92 17.86 -8.39 -11.32
C ILE A 92 16.48 -8.66 -11.92
N HIS A 93 16.08 -7.94 -12.97
CA HIS A 93 14.79 -8.14 -13.65
C HIS A 93 14.69 -9.48 -14.39
N HIS A 94 15.80 -10.06 -14.87
CA HIS A 94 15.78 -11.33 -15.60
C HIS A 94 16.00 -12.56 -14.70
N LEU A 95 16.54 -12.37 -13.50
CA LEU A 95 16.82 -13.46 -12.56
C LEU A 95 15.61 -14.36 -12.21
N PRO A 96 14.38 -13.86 -12.03
CA PRO A 96 13.21 -14.71 -11.81
C PRO A 96 13.01 -15.71 -12.96
N LYS A 97 13.12 -15.25 -14.21
CA LYS A 97 12.97 -16.11 -15.39
C LYS A 97 14.13 -17.09 -15.58
N LEU A 98 15.32 -16.72 -15.12
CA LEU A 98 16.49 -17.59 -15.22
C LEU A 98 16.47 -18.71 -14.18
N THR A 99 15.85 -18.48 -13.01
CA THR A 99 15.96 -19.40 -11.87
C THR A 99 14.66 -20.10 -11.47
N TYR A 100 13.49 -19.70 -11.99
CA TYR A 100 12.17 -20.20 -11.54
C TYR A 100 11.99 -21.73 -11.60
N GLN A 101 12.76 -22.45 -12.43
CA GLN A 101 12.62 -23.90 -12.60
C GLN A 101 13.34 -24.71 -11.50
N SER A 102 14.21 -24.08 -10.70
CA SER A 102 14.99 -24.76 -9.66
C SER A 102 14.85 -24.08 -8.30
N LYS A 103 14.33 -24.81 -7.31
CA LYS A 103 14.20 -24.30 -5.93
C LYS A 103 15.55 -23.94 -5.31
N GLU A 104 16.59 -24.71 -5.58
CA GLU A 104 17.94 -24.45 -5.08
C GLU A 104 18.47 -23.10 -5.63
N CYS A 105 18.29 -22.84 -6.92
CA CYS A 105 18.71 -21.57 -7.52
C CYS A 105 17.92 -20.38 -6.95
N VAL A 106 16.62 -20.54 -6.70
CA VAL A 106 15.80 -19.49 -6.06
C VAL A 106 16.34 -19.17 -4.66
N GLN A 107 16.71 -20.18 -3.87
CA GLN A 107 17.29 -19.97 -2.53
C GLN A 107 18.61 -19.20 -2.58
N LEU A 108 19.51 -19.56 -3.50
CA LEU A 108 20.77 -18.83 -3.70
C LEU A 108 20.53 -17.35 -4.06
N VAL A 109 19.54 -17.08 -4.92
CA VAL A 109 19.19 -15.69 -5.30
C VAL A 109 18.63 -14.92 -4.10
N VAL A 110 17.76 -15.54 -3.30
CA VAL A 110 17.21 -14.89 -2.10
C VAL A 110 18.33 -14.52 -1.14
N GLU A 111 19.24 -15.44 -0.84
CA GLU A 111 20.38 -15.19 0.05
C GLU A 111 21.27 -14.04 -0.47
N ALA A 112 21.68 -14.12 -1.75
CA ALA A 112 22.52 -13.10 -2.37
C ALA A 112 21.84 -11.72 -2.45
N TYR A 113 20.54 -11.67 -2.69
CA TYR A 113 19.79 -10.41 -2.69
C TYR A 113 19.70 -9.78 -1.31
N LEU A 114 19.52 -10.56 -0.25
CA LEU A 114 19.49 -10.04 1.12
C LEU A 114 20.87 -9.48 1.53
N GLU A 115 21.96 -10.15 1.13
CA GLU A 115 23.33 -9.65 1.32
C GLU A 115 23.60 -8.38 0.50
N LEU A 116 23.11 -8.33 -0.74
CA LEU A 116 23.23 -7.16 -1.61
C LEU A 116 22.51 -5.95 -1.00
N LEU A 117 21.28 -6.11 -0.51
CA LEU A 117 20.52 -5.03 0.14
C LEU A 117 21.14 -4.54 1.45
N ALA A 118 21.91 -5.39 2.13
CA ALA A 118 22.68 -4.97 3.29
C ALA A 118 23.82 -4.00 2.92
N THR A 119 24.33 -4.11 1.68
CA THR A 119 25.49 -3.34 1.18
C THR A 119 25.05 -2.12 0.35
N ASP A 120 24.11 -2.30 -0.58
CA ASP A 120 23.65 -1.28 -1.51
C ASP A 120 22.11 -1.18 -1.50
N ARG A 121 21.62 -0.09 -0.91
CA ARG A 121 20.18 0.16 -0.76
C ARG A 121 19.54 0.81 -1.98
N SER A 122 20.33 1.29 -2.95
CA SER A 122 19.79 1.88 -4.18
C SER A 122 19.03 0.84 -5.03
N LEU A 123 19.33 -0.44 -4.83
CA LEU A 123 18.72 -1.57 -5.53
C LEU A 123 17.47 -2.12 -4.82
N LEU A 124 16.98 -1.45 -3.77
CA LEU A 124 15.83 -1.92 -2.99
C LEU A 124 14.60 -2.22 -3.87
N VAL A 125 14.18 -1.28 -4.70
CA VAL A 125 12.98 -1.44 -5.54
C VAL A 125 13.14 -2.55 -6.58
N PRO A 126 14.22 -2.59 -7.40
CA PRO A 126 14.45 -3.70 -8.33
C PRO A 126 14.49 -5.08 -7.67
N VAL A 127 15.21 -5.21 -6.54
CA VAL A 127 15.35 -6.49 -5.84
C VAL A 127 14.01 -6.97 -5.30
N LEU A 128 13.24 -6.11 -4.63
CA LEU A 128 11.92 -6.48 -4.11
C LEU A 128 10.92 -6.80 -5.23
N GLY A 129 10.99 -6.07 -6.36
CA GLY A 129 10.20 -6.39 -7.54
C GLY A 129 10.52 -7.77 -8.11
N SER A 130 11.81 -8.10 -8.22
CA SER A 130 12.28 -9.41 -8.67
C SER A 130 11.83 -10.53 -7.71
N LEU A 131 12.00 -10.36 -6.40
CA LEU A 131 11.56 -11.32 -5.38
C LEU A 131 10.05 -11.56 -5.40
N ALA A 132 9.25 -10.53 -5.70
CA ALA A 132 7.79 -10.66 -5.80
C ALA A 132 7.35 -11.52 -7.00
N GLU A 133 8.16 -11.62 -8.06
CA GLU A 133 7.90 -12.45 -9.24
C GLU A 133 8.38 -13.91 -9.05
N MET A 134 9.26 -14.16 -8.08
CA MET A 134 9.82 -15.49 -7.84
C MET A 134 8.83 -16.43 -7.13
N PRO A 135 8.87 -17.75 -7.41
CA PRO A 135 8.03 -18.75 -6.75
C PRO A 135 8.53 -19.07 -5.33
N LEU A 136 8.51 -18.07 -4.44
CA LEU A 136 8.97 -18.20 -3.05
C LEU A 136 7.99 -19.00 -2.18
N ASP A 137 8.54 -19.85 -1.32
CA ASP A 137 7.77 -20.52 -0.27
C ASP A 137 7.44 -19.57 0.90
N ASN A 138 6.59 -20.02 1.83
CA ASN A 138 6.16 -19.17 2.95
C ASN A 138 7.30 -18.78 3.89
N SER A 139 8.34 -19.61 4.02
CA SER A 139 9.48 -19.34 4.90
C SER A 139 10.40 -18.28 4.28
N GLU A 140 10.66 -18.40 2.98
CA GLU A 140 11.41 -17.44 2.17
C GLU A 140 10.68 -16.09 2.16
N LYS A 141 9.37 -16.08 1.88
CA LYS A 141 8.53 -14.87 1.96
C LYS A 141 8.60 -14.19 3.32
N ASN A 142 8.53 -14.95 4.41
CA ASN A 142 8.64 -14.38 5.76
C ASN A 142 9.99 -13.70 5.98
N THR A 143 11.08 -14.33 5.56
CA THR A 143 12.45 -13.79 5.69
C THR A 143 12.62 -12.50 4.89
N VAL A 144 12.14 -12.48 3.63
CA VAL A 144 12.15 -11.28 2.78
C VAL A 144 11.31 -10.17 3.39
N VAL A 145 10.11 -10.48 3.88
CA VAL A 145 9.21 -9.52 4.52
C VAL A 145 9.80 -8.96 5.82
N GLU A 146 10.49 -9.76 6.63
CA GLU A 146 11.19 -9.29 7.83
C GLU A 146 12.36 -8.37 7.50
N THR A 147 13.14 -8.71 6.46
CA THR A 147 14.24 -7.85 6.02
C THR A 147 13.71 -6.52 5.46
N THR A 148 12.68 -6.58 4.61
CA THR A 148 12.02 -5.40 4.04
C THR A 148 11.50 -4.47 5.14
N GLN A 149 10.94 -5.02 6.22
CA GLN A 149 10.50 -4.22 7.39
C GLN A 149 11.63 -3.42 8.03
N SER A 150 12.83 -3.99 8.11
CA SER A 150 14.00 -3.30 8.69
C SER A 150 14.54 -2.19 7.79
N LEU A 151 14.31 -2.32 6.47
CA LEU A 151 14.79 -1.38 5.46
C LEU A 151 13.81 -0.23 5.19
N LEU A 152 12.53 -0.38 5.57
CA LEU A 152 11.49 0.63 5.36
C LEU A 152 11.86 2.02 5.93
N ASP A 153 12.52 2.09 7.09
CA ASP A 153 12.94 3.35 7.73
C ASP A 153 14.00 4.10 6.93
N ALA A 154 14.77 3.37 6.13
CA ALA A 154 15.88 3.90 5.36
C ALA A 154 15.54 4.08 3.88
N ALA A 155 14.30 3.74 3.48
CA ALA A 155 13.84 3.89 2.11
C ALA A 155 13.62 5.37 1.76
N VAL A 156 13.92 5.73 0.52
CA VAL A 156 13.61 7.06 -0.02
C VAL A 156 12.09 7.19 -0.15
N GLU A 157 11.55 8.37 0.16
CA GLU A 157 10.11 8.60 0.18
C GLU A 157 9.42 8.24 -1.15
N GLU A 158 10.06 8.55 -2.28
CA GLU A 158 9.56 8.26 -3.63
C GLU A 158 9.42 6.77 -3.93
N ASP A 159 10.23 5.93 -3.28
CA ASP A 159 10.25 4.49 -3.46
C ASP A 159 9.21 3.75 -2.59
N ILE A 160 8.65 4.42 -1.58
CA ILE A 160 7.74 3.81 -0.61
C ILE A 160 6.55 3.11 -1.27
N PRO A 161 5.83 3.70 -2.25
CA PRO A 161 4.72 3.01 -2.91
C PRO A 161 5.14 1.68 -3.56
N ALA A 162 6.33 1.63 -4.18
CA ALA A 162 6.86 0.44 -4.83
C ALA A 162 7.28 -0.63 -3.81
N VAL A 163 7.96 -0.21 -2.73
CA VAL A 163 8.32 -1.10 -1.62
C VAL A 163 7.07 -1.68 -0.96
N VAL A 164 6.04 -0.85 -0.73
CA VAL A 164 4.75 -1.29 -0.17
C VAL A 164 4.05 -2.28 -1.10
N GLN A 165 4.08 -2.06 -2.41
CA GLN A 165 3.51 -3.00 -3.39
C GLN A 165 4.15 -4.39 -3.26
N SER A 166 5.48 -4.46 -3.23
CA SER A 166 6.22 -5.72 -3.12
C SER A 166 6.07 -6.36 -1.74
N LEU A 167 6.01 -5.56 -0.66
CA LEU A 167 5.74 -6.06 0.68
C LEU A 167 4.36 -6.73 0.76
N LEU A 168 3.33 -6.07 0.23
CA LEU A 168 1.95 -6.55 0.31
C LEU A 168 1.71 -7.78 -0.58
N SER A 169 2.43 -7.94 -1.69
CA SER A 169 2.34 -9.13 -2.54
C SER A 169 2.96 -10.38 -1.90
N MET A 170 3.96 -10.20 -1.01
CA MET A 170 4.68 -11.29 -0.34
C MET A 170 4.21 -11.56 1.10
N VAL A 171 3.39 -10.68 1.69
CA VAL A 171 2.90 -10.84 3.06
C VAL A 171 2.12 -12.14 3.25
N THR A 172 2.45 -12.85 4.33
CA THR A 172 1.76 -14.08 4.74
C THR A 172 0.96 -13.83 6.03
N LYS A 173 0.14 -14.80 6.44
CA LYS A 173 -0.64 -14.69 7.70
C LYS A 173 0.24 -14.50 8.94
N SER A 174 1.45 -15.06 8.94
CA SER A 174 2.38 -14.97 10.08
C SER A 174 3.15 -13.65 10.10
N SER A 175 3.55 -13.14 8.92
CA SER A 175 4.33 -11.91 8.83
C SER A 175 3.49 -10.63 8.80
N ALA A 176 2.22 -10.72 8.36
CA ALA A 176 1.32 -9.56 8.21
C ALA A 176 1.25 -8.64 9.44
N PRO A 177 1.07 -9.12 10.68
CA PRO A 177 0.86 -8.22 11.82
C PRO A 177 2.05 -7.29 12.07
N LYS A 178 3.28 -7.81 12.00
CA LYS A 178 4.50 -7.03 12.18
C LYS A 178 4.76 -6.11 10.98
N ALA A 179 4.64 -6.66 9.77
CA ALA A 179 4.84 -5.91 8.53
C ALA A 179 3.93 -4.69 8.42
N LEU A 180 2.64 -4.87 8.72
CA LEU A 180 1.64 -3.81 8.58
C LEU A 180 1.69 -2.80 9.73
N ALA A 181 2.13 -3.21 10.92
CA ALA A 181 2.44 -2.27 12.01
C ALA A 181 3.59 -1.34 11.62
N ARG A 182 4.61 -1.88 10.95
CA ARG A 182 5.72 -1.07 10.46
C ARG A 182 5.34 -0.18 9.29
N LEU A 183 4.59 -0.70 8.32
CA LEU A 183 4.01 0.09 7.23
C LEU A 183 3.19 1.26 7.76
N ARG A 184 2.33 1.05 8.77
CA ARG A 184 1.58 2.12 9.43
C ARG A 184 2.50 3.21 10.00
N THR A 185 3.64 2.83 10.56
CA THR A 185 4.59 3.79 11.14
C THR A 185 5.21 4.66 10.05
N GLU A 186 5.63 4.07 8.94
CA GLU A 186 6.17 4.83 7.81
C GLU A 186 5.11 5.68 7.10
N CYS A 187 3.88 5.17 6.92
CA CYS A 187 2.79 5.96 6.33
C CYS A 187 2.42 7.21 7.14
N ASN A 188 2.75 7.26 8.43
CA ASN A 188 2.56 8.45 9.26
C ASN A 188 3.72 9.46 9.17
N ARG A 189 4.84 9.10 8.53
CA ARG A 189 6.03 9.96 8.38
C ARG A 189 6.12 10.64 7.02
N ILE A 190 5.52 10.03 6.00
CA ILE A 190 5.57 10.51 4.61
C ILE A 190 4.64 11.69 4.35
N GLN A 191 4.92 12.42 3.27
CA GLN A 191 4.11 13.54 2.83
C GLN A 191 2.77 13.06 2.25
N SER A 192 1.82 13.99 2.25
CA SER A 192 0.43 13.77 1.84
C SER A 192 0.29 13.19 0.42
N GLY A 193 1.11 13.65 -0.54
CA GLY A 193 1.08 13.16 -1.92
C GLY A 193 1.61 11.74 -2.07
N THR A 194 2.76 11.44 -1.47
CA THR A 194 3.29 10.06 -1.41
C THR A 194 2.32 9.12 -0.69
N LEU A 195 1.66 9.61 0.35
CA LEU A 195 0.66 8.85 1.09
C LEU A 195 -0.58 8.52 0.25
N SER A 196 -1.03 9.42 -0.62
CA SER A 196 -2.18 9.15 -1.50
C SER A 196 -1.86 7.99 -2.47
N LEU A 197 -0.69 8.04 -3.11
CA LEU A 197 -0.20 6.97 -3.98
C LEU A 197 -0.03 5.65 -3.23
N THR A 198 0.53 5.71 -2.02
CA THR A 198 0.69 4.54 -1.16
C THR A 198 -0.67 3.94 -0.77
N MET A 199 -1.67 4.79 -0.49
CA MET A 199 -3.02 4.35 -0.17
C MET A 199 -3.70 3.66 -1.35
N GLU A 200 -3.49 4.13 -2.58
CA GLU A 200 -3.98 3.43 -3.77
C GLU A 200 -3.37 2.03 -3.90
N VAL A 201 -2.06 1.89 -3.66
CA VAL A 201 -1.37 0.60 -3.66
C VAL A 201 -1.95 -0.32 -2.59
N ILE A 202 -2.04 0.15 -1.33
CA ILE A 202 -2.68 -0.60 -0.23
C ILE A 202 -4.07 -1.03 -0.64
N GLY A 203 -4.81 -0.14 -1.31
CA GLY A 203 -6.14 -0.40 -1.80
C GLY A 203 -6.25 -1.56 -2.78
N ARG A 204 -5.27 -1.79 -3.65
CA ARG A 204 -5.28 -2.93 -4.58
C ARG A 204 -5.17 -4.27 -3.85
N TYR A 205 -4.43 -4.32 -2.73
CA TYR A 205 -4.23 -5.54 -1.95
C TYR A 205 -5.24 -5.72 -0.79
N ALA A 206 -5.83 -4.63 -0.32
CA ALA A 206 -6.82 -4.62 0.76
C ALA A 206 -8.23 -4.94 0.23
N THR A 207 -8.42 -6.16 -0.25
CA THR A 207 -9.72 -6.69 -0.73
C THR A 207 -10.39 -7.58 0.31
N ALA A 208 -11.70 -7.79 0.19
CA ALA A 208 -12.48 -8.64 1.09
C ALA A 208 -11.87 -10.06 1.17
N GLY A 209 -11.59 -10.52 2.39
CA GLY A 209 -10.97 -11.82 2.64
C GLY A 209 -9.45 -11.87 2.50
N SER A 210 -8.80 -10.78 2.06
CA SER A 210 -7.35 -10.71 1.94
C SER A 210 -6.65 -10.68 3.31
N VAL A 211 -5.41 -11.19 3.34
CA VAL A 211 -4.54 -11.16 4.52
C VAL A 211 -4.21 -9.70 4.92
N PRO A 212 -3.82 -8.80 3.98
CA PRO A 212 -3.53 -7.41 4.31
C PRO A 212 -4.70 -6.68 4.96
N LEU A 213 -5.91 -6.77 4.40
CA LEU A 213 -7.08 -6.09 4.96
C LEU A 213 -7.41 -6.60 6.36
N THR A 214 -7.41 -7.92 6.55
CA THR A 214 -7.74 -8.54 7.85
C THR A 214 -6.75 -8.13 8.93
N ALA A 215 -5.46 -8.11 8.59
CA ALA A 215 -4.42 -7.72 9.52
C ALA A 215 -4.40 -6.20 9.81
N LEU A 216 -4.63 -5.35 8.80
CA LEU A 216 -4.79 -3.90 8.98
C LEU A 216 -5.97 -3.56 9.89
N LEU A 217 -7.16 -4.11 9.62
CA LEU A 217 -8.34 -3.84 10.46
C LEU A 217 -8.13 -4.35 11.89
N ARG A 218 -7.50 -5.53 12.07
CA ARG A 218 -7.14 -6.03 13.40
C ARG A 218 -6.15 -5.11 14.10
N LEU A 219 -5.13 -4.61 13.39
CA LEU A 219 -4.16 -3.66 13.93
C LEU A 219 -4.87 -2.39 14.45
N ILE A 220 -5.71 -1.76 13.64
CA ILE A 220 -6.43 -0.54 14.04
C ILE A 220 -7.34 -0.79 15.27
N ARG A 221 -7.94 -1.98 15.38
CA ARG A 221 -8.75 -2.35 16.54
C ARG A 221 -7.96 -2.43 17.85
N HIS A 222 -6.66 -2.67 17.81
CA HIS A 222 -5.84 -2.88 19.01
C HIS A 222 -4.75 -1.82 19.24
N VAL A 223 -4.35 -1.08 18.21
CA VAL A 223 -3.27 -0.08 18.31
C VAL A 223 -3.73 1.16 19.08
N ASP A 224 -2.87 1.69 19.93
CA ASP A 224 -3.09 2.92 20.70
C ASP A 224 -1.76 3.70 20.77
N PRO A 225 -1.69 4.97 20.36
CA PRO A 225 -2.75 5.83 19.84
C PRO A 225 -3.13 5.53 18.38
N LEU A 226 -4.38 5.85 18.02
CA LEU A 226 -4.81 5.96 16.63
C LEU A 226 -4.16 7.18 15.96
N THR A 227 -4.11 7.18 14.63
CA THR A 227 -3.46 8.20 13.79
C THR A 227 -4.36 8.61 12.64
N THR A 228 -4.04 9.74 12.00
CA THR A 228 -4.74 10.24 10.80
C THR A 228 -4.77 9.20 9.68
N PHE A 229 -3.68 8.45 9.50
CA PHE A 229 -3.61 7.31 8.58
C PHE A 229 -4.74 6.29 8.82
N ASP A 230 -5.03 5.96 10.07
CA ASP A 230 -6.05 4.96 10.40
C ASP A 230 -7.45 5.43 9.99
N ILE A 231 -7.75 6.72 10.17
CA ILE A 231 -9.03 7.31 9.78
C ILE A 231 -9.18 7.31 8.26
N VAL A 232 -8.13 7.68 7.55
CA VAL A 232 -8.12 7.70 6.08
C VAL A 232 -8.21 6.29 5.52
N LEU A 233 -7.51 5.32 6.11
CA LEU A 233 -7.63 3.92 5.72
C LEU A 233 -9.05 3.38 5.96
N LEU A 234 -9.67 3.66 7.10
CA LEU A 234 -11.06 3.24 7.36
C LEU A 234 -12.04 3.90 6.39
N THR A 235 -11.83 5.18 6.09
CA THR A 235 -12.61 5.93 5.10
C THR A 235 -12.46 5.32 3.70
N PHE A 236 -11.23 4.99 3.30
CA PHE A 236 -10.90 4.36 2.04
C PHE A 236 -11.60 2.99 1.90
N VAL A 237 -11.50 2.13 2.92
CA VAL A 237 -12.15 0.81 2.93
C VAL A 237 -13.68 0.94 2.94
N MET A 238 -14.23 1.94 3.63
CA MET A 238 -15.69 2.18 3.65
C MET A 238 -16.25 2.61 2.29
N GLY A 239 -15.42 3.21 1.44
CA GLY A 239 -15.76 3.55 0.06
C GLY A 239 -15.97 2.34 -0.85
N LYS A 240 -15.43 1.18 -0.49
CA LYS A 240 -15.57 -0.04 -1.29
C LYS A 240 -16.79 -0.84 -0.88
N SER A 241 -17.60 -1.25 -1.86
CA SER A 241 -18.89 -1.91 -1.61
C SER A 241 -18.76 -3.24 -0.85
N ALA A 242 -17.78 -4.08 -1.18
CA ALA A 242 -17.59 -5.40 -0.57
C ALA A 242 -16.99 -5.33 0.84
N GLU A 243 -16.14 -4.34 1.10
CA GLU A 243 -15.41 -4.19 2.36
C GLU A 243 -16.08 -3.23 3.36
N ASN A 244 -17.10 -2.48 2.92
CA ASN A 244 -17.81 -1.49 3.72
C ASN A 244 -18.30 -2.05 5.07
N GLU A 245 -18.90 -3.24 5.07
CA GLU A 245 -19.42 -3.84 6.30
C GLU A 245 -18.31 -4.08 7.35
N LEU A 246 -17.12 -4.48 6.89
CA LEU A 246 -15.95 -4.68 7.76
C LEU A 246 -15.42 -3.34 8.29
N ALA A 247 -15.40 -2.30 7.46
CA ALA A 247 -15.02 -0.95 7.86
C ALA A 247 -16.00 -0.37 8.89
N VAL A 248 -17.32 -0.52 8.69
CA VAL A 248 -18.36 -0.06 9.63
C VAL A 248 -18.26 -0.78 10.97
N LYS A 249 -18.09 -2.11 10.97
CA LYS A 249 -17.88 -2.92 12.19
C LYS A 249 -16.64 -2.46 12.96
N THR A 250 -15.55 -2.24 12.26
CA THR A 250 -14.27 -1.80 12.85
C THR A 250 -14.39 -0.38 13.42
N THR A 251 -14.95 0.55 12.63
CA THR A 251 -15.21 1.95 13.04
C THR A 251 -16.11 2.01 14.28
N THR A 252 -17.17 1.21 14.32
CA THR A 252 -18.06 1.10 15.50
C THR A 252 -17.27 0.66 16.74
N SER A 253 -16.47 -0.40 16.62
CA SER A 253 -15.68 -0.94 17.74
C SER A 253 -14.69 0.10 18.28
N ILE A 254 -14.08 0.88 17.39
CA ILE A 254 -13.12 1.92 17.74
C ILE A 254 -13.82 3.12 18.39
N ALA A 255 -14.93 3.59 17.82
CA ALA A 255 -15.71 4.69 18.37
C ALA A 255 -16.22 4.38 19.79
N GLN A 256 -16.64 3.14 20.04
CA GLN A 256 -17.09 2.69 21.36
C GLN A 256 -15.95 2.57 22.38
N SER A 257 -14.70 2.40 21.93
CA SER A 257 -13.52 2.38 22.80
C SER A 257 -13.07 3.76 23.28
N GLY A 258 -13.63 4.85 22.73
CA GLY A 258 -13.29 6.22 23.11
C GLY A 258 -11.93 6.71 22.60
N ARG A 259 -11.28 5.97 21.68
CA ARG A 259 -9.94 6.29 21.14
C ARG A 259 -9.96 7.31 20.00
N LEU A 260 -11.13 7.75 19.55
CA LEU A 260 -11.28 8.78 18.51
C LEU A 260 -11.27 10.17 19.14
N HIS A 261 -10.34 11.01 18.68
CA HIS A 261 -10.14 12.36 19.20
C HIS A 261 -10.48 13.40 18.13
N ASN A 262 -11.02 14.55 18.55
CA ASN A 262 -11.41 15.63 17.64
C ASN A 262 -10.24 16.11 16.77
N ARG A 263 -9.05 16.31 17.36
CA ARG A 263 -7.85 16.73 16.62
C ARG A 263 -7.53 15.80 15.44
N MET A 264 -7.52 14.49 15.67
CA MET A 264 -7.24 13.49 14.63
C MET A 264 -8.29 13.49 13.52
N MET A 265 -9.56 13.66 13.89
CA MET A 265 -10.66 13.76 12.94
C MET A 265 -10.56 15.01 12.06
N ARG A 266 -10.17 16.14 12.67
CA ARG A 266 -9.92 17.39 11.96
C ARG A 266 -8.71 17.29 11.04
N ASP A 267 -7.58 16.78 11.53
CA ASP A 267 -6.36 16.56 10.74
C ASP A 267 -6.66 15.67 9.51
N ALA A 268 -7.52 14.65 9.68
CA ALA A 268 -7.99 13.81 8.58
C ALA A 268 -8.86 14.58 7.58
N ALA A 269 -9.81 15.40 8.06
CA ALA A 269 -10.65 16.22 7.20
C ALA A 269 -9.83 17.23 6.37
N GLU A 270 -8.89 17.93 7.00
CA GLU A 270 -7.98 18.87 6.34
C GLU A 270 -7.10 18.19 5.27
N MET A 271 -6.65 16.95 5.55
CA MET A 271 -5.90 16.18 4.55
C MET A 271 -6.78 15.76 3.37
N LEU A 272 -8.00 15.29 3.63
CA LEU A 272 -8.91 14.78 2.60
C LEU A 272 -9.47 15.86 1.66
N VAL A 273 -9.46 17.12 2.08
CA VAL A 273 -9.85 18.27 1.26
C VAL A 273 -8.84 18.56 0.15
N LYS A 274 -7.58 18.14 0.30
CA LYS A 274 -6.55 18.34 -0.75
C LYS A 274 -6.92 17.58 -2.02
N GLN A 275 -6.52 18.11 -3.18
CA GLN A 275 -6.92 17.59 -4.49
C GLN A 275 -6.62 16.10 -4.67
N GLU A 276 -5.46 15.63 -4.21
CA GLU A 276 -5.02 14.24 -4.30
C GLU A 276 -5.92 13.24 -3.54
N TRP A 277 -6.72 13.72 -2.58
CA TRP A 277 -7.61 12.90 -1.75
C TRP A 277 -9.09 13.04 -2.11
N GLY A 278 -9.43 13.90 -3.09
CA GLY A 278 -10.81 14.28 -3.37
C GLY A 278 -11.75 13.09 -3.67
N PHE A 279 -11.22 11.98 -4.18
CA PHE A 279 -11.99 10.76 -4.44
C PHE A 279 -12.52 10.07 -3.17
N LEU A 280 -11.93 10.34 -1.99
CA LEU A 280 -12.36 9.76 -0.71
C LEU A 280 -13.40 10.60 0.03
N LEU A 281 -13.63 11.85 -0.39
CA LEU A 281 -14.56 12.76 0.27
C LEU A 281 -15.97 12.19 0.46
N PRO A 282 -16.61 11.52 -0.53
CA PRO A 282 -17.93 10.91 -0.33
C PRO A 282 -17.91 9.81 0.74
N SER A 283 -16.84 9.02 0.76
CA SER A 283 -16.64 7.95 1.76
C SER A 283 -16.39 8.54 3.15
N PHE A 284 -15.78 9.71 3.24
CA PHE A 284 -15.56 10.41 4.51
C PHE A 284 -16.86 10.94 5.10
N VAL A 285 -17.77 11.47 4.29
CA VAL A 285 -19.12 11.84 4.74
C VAL A 285 -19.86 10.61 5.29
N ARG A 286 -19.73 9.44 4.64
CA ARG A 286 -20.27 8.17 5.14
C ARG A 286 -19.62 7.73 6.45
N PHE A 287 -18.31 7.93 6.60
CA PHE A 287 -17.59 7.66 7.83
C PHE A 287 -18.10 8.53 8.99
N CYS A 288 -18.25 9.84 8.78
CA CYS A 288 -18.85 10.76 9.76
C CYS A 288 -20.29 10.36 10.12
N SER A 289 -21.09 10.00 9.14
CA SER A 289 -22.45 9.48 9.34
C SER A 289 -22.46 8.18 10.18
N CYS A 290 -21.51 7.27 9.94
CA CYS A 290 -21.33 6.07 10.74
C CYS A 290 -21.00 6.40 12.20
N LEU A 291 -20.08 7.33 12.45
CA LEU A 291 -19.75 7.78 13.80
C LEU A 291 -20.97 8.38 14.52
N LEU A 292 -21.73 9.22 13.83
CA LEU A 292 -22.96 9.80 14.37
C LEU A 292 -23.99 8.72 14.70
N ALA A 293 -24.15 7.68 13.87
CA ALA A 293 -25.01 6.55 14.18
C ALA A 293 -24.54 5.77 15.42
N VAL A 294 -23.23 5.63 15.64
CA VAL A 294 -22.68 4.99 16.84
C VAL A 294 -23.03 5.76 18.12
N CYS A 295 -23.14 7.08 18.05
CA CYS A 295 -23.58 7.93 19.17
C CYS A 295 -25.00 7.60 19.66
N PHE A 296 -25.83 6.92 18.87
CA PHE A 296 -27.20 6.52 19.24
C PHE A 296 -27.34 5.04 19.61
N ARG A 297 -26.28 4.23 19.54
CA ARG A 297 -26.29 2.83 19.99
C ARG A 297 -26.20 2.67 21.50
N ALA A 298 -27.10 1.90 22.11
CA ALA A 298 -27.22 1.65 23.55
C ALA A 298 -25.89 1.44 24.30
N SER A 299 -24.94 0.72 23.69
CA SER A 299 -23.62 0.39 24.25
C SER A 299 -22.63 1.55 24.34
N THR A 300 -22.90 2.68 23.67
CA THR A 300 -22.03 3.87 23.69
C THR A 300 -22.33 4.73 24.92
N GLN A 301 -21.33 5.05 25.73
CA GLN A 301 -21.49 5.94 26.89
C GLN A 301 -21.83 7.38 26.45
N SER A 302 -22.67 8.09 27.21
CA SER A 302 -23.15 9.43 26.83
C SER A 302 -22.05 10.48 26.69
N ALA A 303 -21.01 10.43 27.54
CA ALA A 303 -19.85 11.33 27.44
C ALA A 303 -19.06 11.12 26.14
N LEU A 304 -18.85 9.84 25.76
CA LEU A 304 -18.20 9.49 24.50
C LEU A 304 -19.06 9.92 23.30
N ALA A 305 -20.39 9.73 23.38
CA ALA A 305 -21.31 10.16 22.33
C ALA A 305 -21.22 11.66 22.05
N LEU A 306 -21.12 12.51 23.08
CA LEU A 306 -20.96 13.96 22.90
C LEU A 306 -19.64 14.32 22.21
N GLY A 307 -18.54 13.67 22.60
CA GLY A 307 -17.23 13.87 21.97
C GLY A 307 -17.21 13.45 20.50
N LEU A 308 -17.85 12.33 20.17
CA LEU A 308 -18.00 11.84 18.80
C LEU A 308 -18.89 12.76 17.95
N ILE A 309 -20.02 13.25 18.50
CA ILE A 309 -20.87 14.25 17.83
C ILE A 309 -20.04 15.50 17.48
N THR A 310 -19.32 16.04 18.46
CA THR A 310 -18.50 17.24 18.26
C THR A 310 -17.43 17.01 17.20
N SER A 311 -16.74 15.88 17.24
CA SER A 311 -15.67 15.56 16.29
C SER A 311 -16.21 15.37 14.86
N SER A 312 -17.34 14.68 14.71
CA SER A 312 -17.98 14.47 13.40
C SER A 312 -18.53 15.76 12.81
N VAL A 313 -19.19 16.60 13.62
CA VAL A 313 -19.73 17.89 13.15
C VAL A 313 -18.58 18.83 12.78
N ASP A 314 -17.55 18.97 13.62
CA ASP A 314 -16.37 19.78 13.31
C ASP A 314 -15.71 19.32 11.99
N SER A 315 -15.61 18.00 11.76
CA SER A 315 -15.04 17.47 10.52
C SER A 315 -15.88 17.76 9.28
N LEU A 316 -17.22 17.69 9.40
CA LEU A 316 -18.13 18.04 8.30
C LEU A 316 -18.10 19.54 7.99
N ILE A 317 -17.89 20.39 8.98
CA ILE A 317 -17.75 21.84 8.80
C ILE A 317 -16.48 22.16 8.01
N VAL A 318 -15.35 21.50 8.32
CA VAL A 318 -14.11 21.65 7.53
C VAL A 318 -14.36 21.36 6.03
N LEU A 319 -15.19 20.37 5.69
CA LEU A 319 -15.54 20.08 4.29
C LEU A 319 -16.35 21.20 3.63
N ILE A 320 -17.20 21.89 4.40
CA ILE A 320 -18.06 22.99 3.94
C ILE A 320 -17.22 24.26 3.76
N GLU A 321 -16.39 24.60 4.75
CA GLU A 321 -15.54 25.79 4.73
C GLU A 321 -14.56 25.79 3.57
N ASN A 322 -13.97 24.63 3.29
CA ASN A 322 -13.05 24.45 2.18
C ASN A 322 -13.74 24.28 0.82
N ARG A 323 -15.07 24.41 0.74
CA ARG A 323 -15.87 24.27 -0.49
C ARG A 323 -15.53 22.99 -1.25
N SER A 324 -15.43 21.89 -0.50
CA SER A 324 -15.13 20.58 -1.07
C SER A 324 -16.22 20.12 -2.04
N SER A 325 -15.90 19.15 -2.90
CA SER A 325 -16.87 18.59 -3.86
C SER A 325 -18.10 17.95 -3.21
N VAL A 326 -18.03 17.63 -1.92
CA VAL A 326 -19.11 17.02 -1.14
C VAL A 326 -19.76 17.99 -0.14
N GLN A 327 -19.58 19.29 -0.35
CA GLN A 327 -20.13 20.33 0.51
C GLN A 327 -21.65 20.19 0.67
N GLU A 328 -22.36 19.94 -0.42
CA GLU A 328 -23.83 19.81 -0.40
C GLU A 328 -24.26 18.59 0.41
N GLU A 329 -23.62 17.44 0.23
CA GLU A 329 -23.92 16.21 0.98
C GLU A 329 -23.62 16.38 2.48
N ALA A 330 -22.50 17.04 2.82
CA ALA A 330 -22.16 17.35 4.20
C ALA A 330 -23.21 18.27 4.83
N LEU A 331 -23.64 19.31 4.11
CA LEU A 331 -24.66 20.24 4.56
C LEU A 331 -26.03 19.55 4.72
N ILE A 332 -26.44 18.74 3.74
CA ILE A 332 -27.69 17.97 3.79
C ILE A 332 -27.67 17.03 4.99
N LEU A 333 -26.55 16.36 5.28
CA LEU A 333 -26.41 15.49 6.44
C LEU A 333 -26.61 16.28 7.74
N LEU A 334 -25.93 17.41 7.92
CA LEU A 334 -26.06 18.26 9.11
C LEU A 334 -27.50 18.78 9.28
N LEU A 335 -28.11 19.29 8.21
CA LEU A 335 -29.48 19.80 8.22
C LEU A 335 -30.51 18.68 8.48
N THR A 336 -30.31 17.49 7.92
CA THR A 336 -31.19 16.33 8.16
C THR A 336 -31.15 15.92 9.62
N ILE A 337 -29.95 15.93 10.22
CA ILE A 337 -29.77 15.61 11.64
C ILE A 337 -30.41 16.69 12.53
N ALA A 338 -30.23 17.97 12.22
CA ALA A 338 -30.79 19.07 12.97
C ALA A 338 -32.33 19.15 12.85
N SER A 339 -32.88 18.89 11.66
CA SER A 339 -34.33 18.98 11.40
C SER A 339 -35.12 17.74 11.82
N GLN A 340 -34.49 16.56 11.83
CA GLN A 340 -35.16 15.29 12.17
C GLN A 340 -34.40 14.49 13.23
N PRO A 341 -34.11 15.08 14.40
CA PRO A 341 -33.37 14.41 15.47
C PRO A 341 -34.00 13.08 15.89
N LYS A 342 -35.34 13.00 15.87
CA LYS A 342 -36.10 11.79 16.21
C LYS A 342 -35.90 10.63 15.21
N LYS A 343 -35.54 10.88 13.95
CA LYS A 343 -35.21 9.81 13.00
C LYS A 343 -33.88 9.13 13.34
N LEU A 344 -32.97 9.81 14.03
CA LEU A 344 -31.73 9.20 14.54
C LEU A 344 -32.00 8.23 15.70
N LEU A 345 -33.08 8.46 16.45
CA LEU A 345 -33.53 7.52 17.50
C LEU A 345 -34.11 6.22 16.91
N LEU A 346 -34.60 6.23 15.66
CA LEU A 346 -35.04 5.02 14.95
C LEU A 346 -33.86 4.12 14.50
N LEU A 347 -32.63 4.64 14.50
CA LEU A 347 -31.41 3.84 14.31
C LEU A 347 -30.96 3.14 15.60
N GLY A 348 -31.57 3.49 16.75
CA GLY A 348 -31.34 2.85 18.04
C GLY A 348 -32.33 1.71 18.29
N ASN A 349 -31.84 0.48 18.42
CA ASN A 349 -32.65 -0.74 18.47
C ASN A 349 -33.59 -0.94 19.70
N VAL A 350 -33.78 0.02 20.61
CA VAL A 350 -34.55 -0.23 21.87
C VAL A 350 -35.28 1.02 22.39
N ASP A 351 -36.54 0.87 22.81
CA ASP A 351 -37.39 1.96 23.36
C ASP A 351 -36.82 2.67 24.60
N SER A 352 -36.01 1.98 25.42
CA SER A 352 -35.31 2.59 26.57
C SER A 352 -34.20 3.56 26.15
N VAL A 353 -33.59 3.32 24.98
CA VAL A 353 -32.55 4.19 24.41
C VAL A 353 -33.16 5.48 23.89
N GLN A 354 -34.39 5.44 23.38
CA GLN A 354 -35.08 6.62 22.84
C GLN A 354 -35.35 7.69 23.90
N ARG A 355 -35.72 7.30 25.13
CA ARG A 355 -35.95 8.26 26.24
C ARG A 355 -34.65 8.88 26.75
N THR A 356 -33.57 8.08 26.84
CA THR A 356 -32.29 8.50 27.43
C THR A 356 -31.41 9.29 26.46
N ARG A 357 -31.66 9.18 25.14
CA ARG A 357 -30.86 9.83 24.07
C ARG A 357 -31.57 10.98 23.36
N SER A 358 -32.77 11.33 23.80
CA SER A 358 -33.45 12.55 23.36
C SER A 358 -32.61 13.82 23.62
N THR A 359 -31.83 13.83 24.71
CA THR A 359 -30.87 14.90 25.03
C THR A 359 -29.68 14.93 24.06
N LEU A 360 -29.21 13.79 23.57
CA LEU A 360 -28.13 13.74 22.58
C LEU A 360 -28.56 14.37 21.25
N CYS A 361 -29.82 14.19 20.85
CA CYS A 361 -30.38 14.85 19.68
C CYS A 361 -30.29 16.39 19.77
N TRP A 362 -30.65 16.96 20.92
CA TRP A 362 -30.51 18.39 21.18
C TRP A 362 -29.05 18.84 21.17
N ASN A 363 -28.15 18.04 21.75
CA ASN A 363 -26.72 18.32 21.72
C ASN A 363 -26.16 18.36 20.30
N VAL A 364 -26.66 17.52 19.37
CA VAL A 364 -26.23 17.63 17.97
C VAL A 364 -26.66 18.96 17.37
N ALA A 365 -27.93 19.35 17.53
CA ALA A 365 -28.45 20.62 17.02
C ALA A 365 -27.69 21.81 17.63
N GLU A 366 -27.41 21.77 18.94
CA GLU A 366 -26.63 22.80 19.65
C GLU A 366 -25.19 22.90 19.11
N VAL A 367 -24.48 21.78 18.95
CA VAL A 367 -23.12 21.78 18.40
C VAL A 367 -23.11 22.34 16.98
N ILE A 368 -24.07 21.96 16.13
CA ILE A 368 -24.18 22.50 14.77
C ILE A 368 -24.44 24.01 14.82
N ALA A 369 -25.39 24.48 15.64
CA ALA A 369 -25.71 25.90 15.77
C ALA A 369 -24.51 26.71 16.30
N LEU A 370 -23.82 26.23 17.34
CA LEU A 370 -22.65 26.90 17.92
C LEU A 370 -21.50 27.07 16.93
N ARG A 371 -21.28 26.08 16.07
CA ARG A 371 -20.18 26.13 15.10
C ARG A 371 -20.54 26.98 13.89
N THR A 372 -21.76 26.83 13.37
CA THR A 372 -22.25 27.62 12.22
C THR A 372 -22.47 29.10 12.55
N CYS A 373 -22.66 29.47 13.82
CA CYS A 373 -22.76 30.87 14.27
C CYS A 373 -21.40 31.54 14.58
N LYS A 374 -20.33 30.76 14.82
CA LYS A 374 -18.99 31.31 15.14
C LYS A 374 -18.15 31.62 13.90
N GLU A 375 -18.33 30.84 12.85
CA GLU A 375 -17.69 31.06 11.55
C GLU A 375 -18.69 31.79 10.63
N GLU A 376 -18.23 32.59 9.66
CA GLU A 376 -19.03 33.52 8.83
C GLU A 376 -20.08 32.84 7.89
N CYS A 377 -20.66 31.71 8.29
CA CYS A 377 -21.78 31.02 7.65
C CYS A 377 -23.14 31.65 8.05
N TRP A 378 -23.30 32.95 7.86
CA TRP A 378 -24.49 33.71 8.32
C TRP A 378 -25.84 33.17 7.79
N GLY A 379 -25.85 32.44 6.67
CA GLY A 379 -27.07 31.82 6.13
C GLY A 379 -27.54 30.54 6.84
N ILE A 380 -26.61 29.78 7.43
CA ILE A 380 -26.91 28.45 8.02
C ILE A 380 -27.35 28.60 9.48
N GLY A 381 -26.70 29.49 10.25
CA GLY A 381 -27.08 29.76 11.65
C GLY A 381 -28.53 30.24 11.78
N ILE A 382 -28.99 31.06 10.83
CA ILE A 382 -30.39 31.54 10.79
C ILE A 382 -31.36 30.39 10.51
N LEU A 383 -31.05 29.52 9.54
CA LEU A 383 -31.92 28.40 9.17
C LEU A 383 -32.07 27.34 10.27
N ILE A 384 -31.02 27.13 11.06
CA ILE A 384 -31.01 26.14 12.16
C ILE A 384 -31.64 26.72 13.43
N SER A 385 -31.46 28.02 13.70
CA SER A 385 -32.13 28.71 14.83
C SER A 385 -33.65 28.80 14.72
N LEU A 386 -34.21 28.48 13.54
CA LEU A 386 -35.65 28.46 13.26
C LEU A 386 -36.27 27.05 13.30
N ILE A 387 -35.47 26.02 13.60
CA ILE A 387 -35.99 24.65 13.79
C ILE A 387 -36.53 24.56 15.23
N PRO A 388 -37.84 24.32 15.43
CA PRO A 388 -38.51 24.38 16.73
C PRO A 388 -38.15 23.25 17.71
#